data_AF-A0A1G9J569-F1
#
_entry.id   AF-A0A1G9J569-F1
#
_cell.length_a   1.000
_cell.length_b   1.000
_cell.length_c   1.000
_cell.angle_alpha   90.00
_cell.angle_beta   90.00
_cell.angle_gamma   90.00
#
_symmetry.space_group_name_H-M   'P 1'
#
loop_
_entity.id
_entity.type
_entity.pdbx_description
1 polymer ?
#
loop_
_entity_poly.entity_id
_entity_poly.type
_entity_poly.pdbx_seq_one_letter_code
_entity_poly.pdbx_strand_id
1 'polypeptide(L)'
;MKKIFIIWGVIVSLTLSLVGCSKPKAESENSKQTSKVELNISAAASLKEAMAKIEEEYSKDNKNVKLVINYGSSGSLQKQIEQGAPCDVFISAGKKQMNALDDGNLLVEGTYKDLVKNDLVLITNKDSNIKNIDDLNTNKVKHVAIGEPDSVPAGKYADEVLTNLNIKSLINDKLVFAKDVKEVLAWTQSKNAEVGFVYYSDALNSKDIKIIETTKEDTHSPIIYPIAVIKDSKEVDEAKKFEEFLLSDKGQDVLKDFGYKNSK
;
A
#
# COMPACT_ATOMS: atom_id res chain seq x y z
N MET A 1 -24.09 27.70 -96.10
CA MET A 1 -25.54 27.99 -96.08
C MET A 1 -26.00 28.12 -94.63
N LYS A 2 -26.85 29.14 -94.35
CA LYS A 2 -27.57 29.48 -93.08
C LYS A 2 -26.71 30.16 -92.00
N LYS A 3 -26.70 31.50 -91.90
CA LYS A 3 -27.64 32.46 -91.26
C LYS A 3 -27.61 32.39 -89.71
N ILE A 4 -26.92 33.35 -89.06
CA ILE A 4 -27.44 34.54 -88.34
C ILE A 4 -28.07 34.20 -86.98
N PHE A 5 -27.56 34.74 -85.87
CA PHE A 5 -28.31 35.58 -84.92
C PHE A 5 -27.36 36.39 -84.02
N ILE A 6 -27.64 37.70 -84.01
CA ILE A 6 -27.08 38.76 -83.15
C ILE A 6 -27.96 38.82 -81.89
N ILE A 7 -27.42 39.19 -80.71
CA ILE A 7 -27.92 40.27 -79.82
C ILE A 7 -27.23 40.24 -78.43
N TRP A 8 -26.66 41.41 -78.13
CA TRP A 8 -26.35 42.11 -76.86
C TRP A 8 -26.17 41.37 -75.53
N GLY A 9 -25.11 41.81 -74.81
CA GLY A 9 -25.36 42.68 -73.66
C GLY A 9 -24.54 42.43 -72.40
N VAL A 10 -23.92 43.52 -71.93
CA VAL A 10 -23.54 43.85 -70.55
C VAL A 10 -22.09 43.54 -70.12
N ILE A 11 -21.38 44.67 -69.98
CA ILE A 11 -20.09 44.92 -69.34
C ILE A 11 -20.19 44.68 -67.83
N VAL A 12 -19.25 43.94 -67.24
CA VAL A 12 -18.87 44.14 -65.83
C VAL A 12 -17.35 44.05 -65.71
N SER A 13 -16.74 45.20 -65.47
CA SER A 13 -15.36 45.38 -65.04
C SER A 13 -15.20 44.84 -63.62
N LEU A 14 -14.39 43.79 -63.42
CA LEU A 14 -14.00 43.30 -62.09
C LEU A 14 -12.53 43.62 -61.84
N THR A 15 -12.31 44.64 -61.02
CA THR A 15 -11.00 45.06 -60.52
C THR A 15 -10.45 44.05 -59.50
N LEU A 16 -9.19 43.66 -59.68
CA LEU A 16 -8.38 42.91 -58.72
C LEU A 16 -8.18 43.70 -57.40
N SER A 17 -8.39 43.03 -56.27
CA SER A 17 -7.74 43.37 -55.00
C SER A 17 -7.18 42.09 -54.37
N LEU A 18 -5.86 41.94 -54.46
CA LEU A 18 -5.08 40.94 -53.72
C LEU A 18 -4.98 41.39 -52.27
N VAL A 19 -5.78 40.80 -51.38
CA VAL A 19 -5.60 40.92 -49.93
C VAL A 19 -4.68 39.78 -49.48
N GLY A 20 -3.43 40.13 -49.17
CA GLY A 20 -2.48 39.23 -48.54
C GLY A 20 -2.83 39.05 -47.05
N CYS A 21 -3.33 37.87 -46.69
CA CYS A 21 -3.45 37.46 -45.29
C CYS A 21 -2.10 37.01 -44.75
N SER A 22 -1.45 37.86 -43.96
CA SER A 22 -0.35 37.47 -43.07
C SER A 22 -0.96 36.79 -41.84
N LYS A 23 -0.74 35.48 -41.66
CA LYS A 23 -1.17 34.74 -40.47
C LYS A 23 -0.27 35.11 -39.28
N PRO A 24 -0.83 35.51 -38.12
CA PRO A 24 -0.04 35.66 -36.90
C PRO A 24 0.45 34.28 -36.44
N LYS A 25 1.75 34.21 -36.18
CA LYS A 25 2.45 33.05 -35.63
C LYS A 25 1.95 32.84 -34.19
N ALA A 26 1.11 31.83 -33.99
CA ALA A 26 0.73 31.39 -32.65
C ALA A 26 2.00 30.89 -31.94
N GLU A 27 2.37 31.56 -30.86
CA GLU A 27 3.35 31.05 -29.90
C GLU A 27 2.80 29.75 -29.33
N SER A 28 3.47 28.66 -29.67
CA SER A 28 3.27 27.37 -29.03
C SER A 28 3.73 27.49 -27.58
N GLU A 29 2.79 27.74 -26.67
CA GLU A 29 2.97 27.40 -25.27
C GLU A 29 3.28 25.90 -25.21
N ASN A 30 4.56 25.59 -24.99
CA ASN A 30 5.04 24.25 -24.72
C ASN A 30 4.54 23.84 -23.33
N SER A 31 3.25 23.52 -23.22
CA SER A 31 2.74 22.77 -22.09
C SER A 31 3.47 21.42 -22.11
N LYS A 32 4.43 21.24 -21.20
CA LYS A 32 4.96 19.92 -20.88
C LYS A 32 3.75 19.06 -20.53
N GLN A 33 3.30 18.27 -21.49
CA GLN A 33 2.28 17.25 -21.28
C GLN A 33 2.93 16.21 -20.38
N THR A 34 2.78 16.36 -19.06
CA THR A 34 3.28 15.41 -18.09
C THR A 34 2.60 14.08 -18.40
N SER A 35 3.36 13.11 -18.89
CA SER A 35 2.85 11.77 -19.15
C SER A 35 2.27 11.22 -17.86
N LYS A 36 1.08 10.63 -17.95
CA LYS A 36 0.45 9.98 -16.81
C LYS A 36 1.21 8.70 -16.49
N VAL A 37 1.66 8.55 -15.25
CA VAL A 37 2.39 7.38 -14.74
C VAL A 37 1.48 6.61 -13.80
N GLU A 38 1.45 5.29 -13.91
CA GLU A 38 0.82 4.41 -12.92
C GLU A 38 1.92 3.66 -12.15
N LEU A 39 1.97 3.82 -10.84
CA LEU A 39 2.88 3.10 -9.95
C LEU A 39 2.14 1.96 -9.26
N ASN A 40 2.55 0.73 -9.55
CA ASN A 40 2.02 -0.47 -8.93
C ASN A 40 2.73 -0.72 -7.61
N ILE A 41 1.98 -0.67 -6.51
CA ILE A 41 2.53 -0.81 -5.16
C ILE A 41 1.97 -2.09 -4.55
N SER A 42 2.85 -3.01 -4.16
CA SER A 42 2.46 -4.13 -3.29
C SER A 42 2.71 -3.74 -1.84
N ALA A 43 1.64 -3.60 -1.04
CA ALA A 43 1.74 -3.13 0.34
C ALA A 43 1.10 -4.13 1.32
N ALA A 44 1.77 -4.36 2.45
CA ALA A 44 1.21 -5.16 3.53
C ALA A 44 -0.19 -4.67 3.93
N ALA A 45 -1.12 -5.59 4.15
CA ALA A 45 -2.53 -5.28 4.40
C ALA A 45 -2.76 -4.29 5.55
N SER A 46 -1.91 -4.27 6.58
CA SER A 46 -1.97 -3.34 7.71
C SER A 46 -1.78 -1.87 7.31
N LEU A 47 -1.13 -1.60 6.18
CA LEU A 47 -0.89 -0.23 5.69
C LEU A 47 -2.10 0.40 4.99
N LYS A 48 -3.19 -0.35 4.78
CA LYS A 48 -4.30 0.05 3.91
C LYS A 48 -4.85 1.45 4.20
N GLU A 49 -5.16 1.75 5.45
CA GLU A 49 -5.76 3.03 5.83
C GLU A 49 -4.74 4.18 5.74
N ALA A 50 -3.49 3.94 6.15
CA ALA A 50 -2.42 4.92 6.04
C ALA A 50 -2.10 5.24 4.57
N MET A 51 -2.07 4.21 3.71
CA MET A 51 -1.79 4.35 2.29
C MET A 51 -2.88 5.11 1.53
N ALA A 52 -4.15 4.99 1.94
CA ALA A 52 -5.22 5.83 1.41
C ALA A 52 -4.95 7.32 1.69
N LYS A 53 -4.48 7.67 2.90
CA LYS A 53 -4.12 9.05 3.22
C LYS A 53 -2.84 9.51 2.51
N ILE A 54 -1.84 8.64 2.41
CA ILE A 54 -0.63 8.88 1.62
C ILE A 54 -0.97 9.18 0.16
N GLU A 55 -1.90 8.43 -0.45
CA GLU A 55 -2.33 8.67 -1.83
C GLU A 55 -2.91 10.09 -2.00
N GLU A 56 -3.77 10.52 -1.07
CA GLU A 56 -4.30 11.89 -1.06
C GLU A 56 -3.18 12.94 -0.94
N GLU A 57 -2.23 12.74 -0.02
CA GLU A 57 -1.16 13.70 0.26
C GLU A 57 -0.10 13.75 -0.84
N TYR A 58 0.23 12.62 -1.45
CA TYR A 58 1.20 12.49 -2.53
C TYR A 58 0.65 13.10 -3.83
N SER A 59 -0.63 12.89 -4.12
CA SER A 59 -1.28 13.38 -5.34
C SER A 59 -1.39 14.91 -5.43
N LYS A 60 -1.28 15.63 -4.30
CA LYS A 60 -1.29 17.11 -4.27
C LYS A 60 -0.14 17.70 -5.10
N ASP A 61 1.04 17.09 -4.97
CA ASP A 61 2.29 17.55 -5.58
C ASP A 61 2.65 16.73 -6.84
N ASN A 62 2.06 15.53 -7.01
CA ASN A 62 2.37 14.58 -8.08
C ASN A 62 1.13 14.19 -8.92
N LYS A 63 0.40 15.20 -9.44
CA LYS A 63 -0.89 15.01 -10.14
C LYS A 63 -0.85 14.10 -11.37
N ASN A 64 0.33 13.87 -11.95
CA ASN A 64 0.52 12.98 -13.09
C ASN A 64 0.76 11.53 -12.69
N VAL A 65 0.93 11.24 -11.40
CA VAL A 65 1.18 9.89 -10.88
C VAL A 65 -0.08 9.34 -10.25
N LYS A 66 -0.47 8.12 -10.62
CA LYS A 66 -1.57 7.37 -10.00
C LYS A 66 -0.98 6.16 -9.27
N LEU A 67 -1.33 6.01 -8.00
CA LEU A 67 -0.93 4.85 -7.22
C LEU A 67 -1.95 3.72 -7.45
N VAL A 68 -1.47 2.53 -7.80
CA VAL A 68 -2.28 1.32 -7.97
C VAL A 68 -1.83 0.32 -6.94
N ILE A 69 -2.58 0.20 -5.84
CA ILE A 69 -2.10 -0.50 -4.65
C ILE A 69 -2.76 -1.88 -4.53
N ASN A 70 -1.93 -2.92 -4.53
CA ASN A 70 -2.27 -4.30 -4.24
C ASN A 70 -1.97 -4.59 -2.75
N TYR A 71 -3.02 -4.89 -1.98
CA TYR A 71 -2.89 -5.22 -0.56
C TYR A 71 -2.97 -6.72 -0.32
N GLY A 72 -2.14 -7.22 0.57
CA GLY A 72 -2.16 -8.62 0.98
C GLY A 72 -1.19 -8.92 2.11
N SER A 73 -1.10 -10.20 2.50
CA SER A 73 -0.01 -10.62 3.38
C SER A 73 1.33 -10.45 2.68
N SER A 74 2.34 -10.00 3.41
CA SER A 74 3.64 -9.72 2.80
C SER A 74 4.26 -10.96 2.17
N GLY A 75 4.01 -12.17 2.71
CA GLY A 75 4.47 -13.42 2.09
C GLY A 75 3.77 -13.71 0.77
N SER A 76 2.46 -13.51 0.68
CA SER A 76 1.73 -13.66 -0.59
C SER A 76 2.21 -12.67 -1.64
N LEU A 77 2.36 -11.40 -1.26
CA LEU A 77 2.85 -10.35 -2.17
C LEU A 77 4.29 -10.61 -2.62
N GLN A 78 5.15 -11.03 -1.70
CA GLN A 78 6.53 -11.43 -1.97
C GLN A 78 6.60 -12.57 -2.99
N LYS A 79 5.75 -13.60 -2.85
CA LYS A 79 5.65 -14.71 -3.81
C LYS A 79 5.13 -14.25 -5.18
N GLN A 80 4.16 -13.33 -5.21
CA GLN A 80 3.68 -12.74 -6.47
C GLN A 80 4.81 -12.00 -7.21
N ILE A 81 5.62 -11.22 -6.49
CA ILE A 81 6.77 -10.49 -7.06
C ILE A 81 7.82 -11.47 -7.60
N GLU A 82 8.18 -12.51 -6.85
CA GLU A 82 9.08 -13.57 -7.34
C GLU A 82 8.57 -14.27 -8.62
N GLN A 83 7.25 -14.34 -8.79
CA GLN A 83 6.59 -14.94 -9.94
C GLN A 83 6.39 -13.95 -11.12
N GLY A 84 6.89 -12.72 -11.00
CA GLY A 84 6.85 -11.71 -12.05
C GLY A 84 5.56 -10.89 -12.10
N ALA A 85 4.79 -10.84 -11.01
CA ALA A 85 3.68 -9.89 -10.91
C ALA A 85 4.19 -8.44 -11.04
N PRO A 86 3.53 -7.57 -11.85
CA PRO A 86 3.92 -6.18 -11.97
C PRO A 86 3.93 -5.47 -10.61
N CYS A 87 5.08 -4.94 -10.23
CA CYS A 87 5.27 -4.20 -8.99
C CYS A 87 6.42 -3.21 -9.17
N ASP A 88 6.21 -1.97 -8.74
CA ASP A 88 7.18 -0.89 -8.77
C ASP A 88 7.78 -0.67 -7.37
N VAL A 89 6.95 -0.73 -6.33
CA VAL A 89 7.36 -0.58 -4.93
C VAL A 89 6.75 -1.68 -4.07
N PHE A 90 7.56 -2.31 -3.23
CA PHE A 90 7.10 -3.27 -2.22
C PHE A 90 7.27 -2.69 -0.82
N ILE A 91 6.23 -2.79 0.01
CA ILE A 91 6.26 -2.43 1.43
C ILE A 91 5.80 -3.65 2.24
N SER A 92 6.76 -4.31 2.91
CA SER A 92 6.51 -5.50 3.72
C SER A 92 6.21 -5.14 5.18
N ALA A 93 5.50 -6.00 5.92
CA ALA A 93 5.36 -5.94 7.37
C ALA A 93 6.46 -6.73 8.11
N GLY A 94 7.44 -7.26 7.40
CA GLY A 94 8.58 -7.98 7.97
C GLY A 94 9.79 -8.07 7.05
N LYS A 95 10.98 -8.06 7.66
CA LYS A 95 12.27 -8.14 6.93
C LYS A 95 12.45 -9.45 6.18
N LYS A 96 11.94 -10.57 6.70
CA LYS A 96 12.06 -11.91 6.06
C LYS A 96 11.64 -11.86 4.58
N GLN A 97 10.52 -11.21 4.28
CA GLN A 97 9.98 -11.14 2.92
C GLN A 97 10.79 -10.19 2.02
N MET A 98 11.25 -9.06 2.55
CA MET A 98 12.08 -8.15 1.76
C MET A 98 13.46 -8.76 1.49
N ASN A 99 14.07 -9.39 2.50
CA ASN A 99 15.33 -10.11 2.34
C ASN A 99 15.25 -11.21 1.28
N ALA A 100 14.13 -11.95 1.19
CA ALA A 100 13.97 -12.95 0.13
C ALA A 100 14.02 -12.33 -1.28
N LEU A 101 13.47 -11.13 -1.47
CA LEU A 101 13.56 -10.41 -2.75
C LEU A 101 14.97 -9.84 -2.99
N ASP A 102 15.64 -9.37 -1.93
CA ASP A 102 17.02 -8.89 -1.98
C ASP A 102 18.00 -10.01 -2.35
N ASP A 103 17.91 -11.16 -1.68
CA ASP A 103 18.67 -12.38 -1.97
C ASP A 103 18.42 -12.87 -3.41
N GLY A 104 17.20 -12.67 -3.90
CA GLY A 104 16.80 -12.93 -5.29
C GLY A 104 17.33 -11.90 -6.30
N ASN A 105 18.04 -10.85 -5.87
CA ASN A 105 18.47 -9.71 -6.68
C ASN A 105 17.32 -9.00 -7.41
N LEU A 106 16.14 -8.95 -6.78
CA LEU A 106 14.92 -8.36 -7.33
C LEU A 106 14.69 -6.91 -6.90
N LEU A 107 15.59 -6.33 -6.11
CA LEU A 107 15.50 -4.95 -5.63
C LEU A 107 16.44 -4.02 -6.41
N VAL A 108 16.04 -2.76 -6.55
CA VAL A 108 16.95 -1.70 -7.02
C VAL A 108 17.93 -1.37 -5.90
N GLU A 109 19.22 -1.37 -6.23
CA GLU A 109 20.28 -1.07 -5.26
C GLU A 109 20.07 0.27 -4.56
N GLY A 110 20.29 0.30 -3.25
CA GLY A 110 20.18 1.48 -2.42
C GLY A 110 18.76 1.82 -1.95
N THR A 111 17.73 1.13 -2.45
CA THR A 111 16.31 1.39 -2.11
C THR A 111 15.77 0.51 -0.98
N TYR A 112 16.49 -0.52 -0.53
CA TYR A 112 16.10 -1.21 0.71
C TYR A 112 16.28 -0.24 1.88
N LYS A 113 15.15 0.20 2.48
CA LYS A 113 15.12 1.00 3.71
C LYS A 113 14.11 0.46 4.73
N ASP A 114 14.39 0.68 6.01
CA ASP A 114 13.40 0.49 7.06
C ASP A 114 12.48 1.73 7.08
N LEU A 115 11.20 1.56 6.75
CA LEU A 115 10.24 2.67 6.64
C LEU A 115 9.69 3.06 8.02
N VAL A 116 9.09 2.09 8.72
CA VAL A 116 8.44 2.29 10.01
C VAL A 116 8.52 1.04 10.88
N LYS A 117 8.23 1.20 12.17
CA LYS A 117 8.04 0.14 13.15
C LYS A 117 6.58 0.07 13.59
N ASN A 118 6.19 -1.04 14.20
CA ASN A 118 4.86 -1.22 14.78
C ASN A 118 4.96 -2.08 16.06
N ASP A 119 3.84 -2.24 16.76
CA ASP A 119 3.72 -3.10 17.92
C ASP A 119 2.71 -4.21 17.64
N LEU A 120 2.95 -5.40 18.17
CA LEU A 120 1.98 -6.47 18.16
C LEU A 120 1.09 -6.34 19.40
N VAL A 121 -0.22 -6.46 19.20
CA VAL A 121 -1.21 -6.32 20.25
C VAL A 121 -2.18 -7.49 20.20
N LEU A 122 -2.60 -7.92 21.40
CA LEU A 122 -3.73 -8.82 21.57
C LEU A 122 -5.00 -7.98 21.67
N ILE A 123 -5.96 -8.29 20.81
CA ILE A 123 -7.24 -7.61 20.75
C ILE A 123 -8.39 -8.55 21.09
N THR A 124 -9.49 -7.97 21.55
CA THR A 124 -10.78 -8.65 21.68
C THR A 124 -11.91 -7.69 21.32
N ASN A 125 -13.13 -8.21 21.10
CA ASN A 125 -14.30 -7.36 20.93
C ASN A 125 -14.55 -6.51 22.19
N LYS A 126 -14.99 -5.26 22.04
CA LYS A 126 -15.20 -4.32 23.15
C LYS A 126 -16.04 -4.87 24.31
N ASP A 127 -17.03 -5.71 24.00
CA ASP A 127 -17.98 -6.29 24.98
C ASP A 127 -17.41 -7.50 25.74
N SER A 128 -16.22 -7.98 25.37
CA SER A 128 -15.59 -9.18 25.94
C SER A 128 -15.09 -8.94 27.37
N ASN A 129 -15.07 -10.01 28.19
CA ASN A 129 -14.50 -10.02 29.54
C ASN A 129 -13.06 -10.57 29.58
N ILE A 130 -12.47 -10.91 28.44
CA ILE A 130 -11.09 -11.35 28.29
C ILE A 130 -10.16 -10.16 28.56
N LYS A 131 -9.11 -10.38 29.35
CA LYS A 131 -8.29 -9.29 29.90
C LYS A 131 -6.88 -9.22 29.37
N ASN A 132 -6.26 -10.35 29.06
CA ASN A 132 -4.83 -10.43 28.73
C ASN A 132 -4.50 -11.80 28.10
N ILE A 133 -3.23 -12.04 27.86
CA ILE A 133 -2.71 -13.27 27.25
C ILE A 133 -2.86 -14.51 28.15
N ASP A 134 -2.97 -14.34 29.47
CA ASP A 134 -3.17 -15.47 30.39
C ASP A 134 -4.55 -16.13 30.19
N ASP A 135 -5.55 -15.34 29.77
CA ASP A 135 -6.90 -15.85 29.52
C ASP A 135 -6.95 -16.81 28.31
N LEU A 136 -5.93 -16.82 27.43
CA LEU A 136 -5.88 -17.70 26.25
C LEU A 136 -5.90 -19.19 26.62
N ASN A 137 -5.29 -19.55 27.75
CA ASN A 137 -5.26 -20.93 28.24
C ASN A 137 -6.52 -21.31 29.07
N THR A 138 -7.52 -20.44 29.14
CA THR A 138 -8.75 -20.70 29.90
C THR A 138 -9.91 -21.09 28.98
N ASN A 139 -11.04 -21.48 29.58
CA ASN A 139 -12.28 -21.76 28.84
C ASN A 139 -12.98 -20.49 28.33
N LYS A 140 -12.47 -19.28 28.64
CA LYS A 140 -12.99 -18.03 28.08
C LYS A 140 -12.69 -17.88 26.59
N VAL A 141 -11.64 -18.56 26.11
CA VAL A 141 -11.16 -18.45 24.74
C VAL A 141 -11.22 -19.82 24.08
N LYS A 142 -11.91 -19.89 22.94
CA LYS A 142 -12.03 -21.10 22.11
C LYS A 142 -11.27 -20.97 20.81
N HIS A 143 -11.20 -19.75 20.28
CA HIS A 143 -10.48 -19.41 19.05
C HIS A 143 -9.58 -18.21 19.27
N VAL A 144 -8.31 -18.37 18.89
CA VAL A 144 -7.29 -17.33 18.87
C VAL A 144 -6.93 -17.09 17.41
N ALA A 145 -7.38 -15.97 16.85
CA ALA A 145 -7.09 -15.63 15.46
C ALA A 145 -5.67 -15.07 15.33
N ILE A 146 -4.87 -15.70 14.46
CA ILE A 146 -3.57 -15.17 14.04
C ILE A 146 -3.46 -15.25 12.52
N GLY A 147 -2.56 -14.47 11.92
CA GLY A 147 -2.21 -14.72 10.51
C GLY A 147 -1.51 -16.06 10.36
N GLU A 148 -1.63 -16.71 9.21
CA GLU A 148 -0.85 -17.92 8.87
C GLU A 148 0.67 -17.64 9.00
N PRO A 149 1.40 -18.18 10.01
CA PRO A 149 2.76 -17.76 10.34
C PRO A 149 3.77 -17.86 9.19
N ASP A 150 3.57 -18.79 8.26
CA ASP A 150 4.49 -18.96 7.13
C ASP A 150 4.40 -17.82 6.10
N SER A 151 3.23 -17.19 5.97
CA SER A 151 2.95 -16.18 4.94
C SER A 151 2.62 -14.79 5.49
N VAL A 152 2.12 -14.69 6.72
CA VAL A 152 1.65 -13.45 7.35
C VAL A 152 2.63 -13.02 8.44
N PRO A 153 3.34 -11.88 8.29
CA PRO A 153 4.26 -11.41 9.32
C PRO A 153 3.64 -11.26 10.71
N ALA A 154 2.40 -10.74 10.82
CA ALA A 154 1.69 -10.66 12.10
C ALA A 154 1.51 -12.03 12.76
N GLY A 155 1.22 -13.06 11.95
CA GLY A 155 1.16 -14.46 12.36
C GLY A 155 2.48 -14.97 12.91
N LYS A 156 3.57 -14.70 12.19
CA LYS A 156 4.94 -15.04 12.63
C LYS A 156 5.30 -14.39 13.96
N TYR A 157 5.02 -13.09 14.13
CA TYR A 157 5.29 -12.42 15.40
C TYR A 157 4.41 -12.97 16.52
N ALA A 158 3.13 -13.25 16.27
CA ALA A 158 2.28 -13.92 17.25
C ALA A 158 2.82 -15.29 17.63
N ASP A 159 3.28 -16.08 16.66
CA ASP A 159 3.89 -17.39 16.90
C ASP A 159 5.14 -17.30 17.79
N GLU A 160 5.99 -16.30 17.56
CA GLU A 160 7.16 -15.99 18.40
C GLU A 160 6.73 -15.67 19.84
N VAL A 161 5.74 -14.78 20.02
CA VAL A 161 5.21 -14.43 21.35
C VAL A 161 4.68 -15.66 22.08
N LEU A 162 3.80 -16.43 21.43
CA LEU A 162 3.19 -17.62 22.02
C LEU A 162 4.24 -18.68 22.38
N THR A 163 5.28 -18.82 21.57
CA THR A 163 6.39 -19.75 21.80
C THR A 163 7.26 -19.30 22.97
N ASN A 164 7.69 -18.03 22.97
CA ASN A 164 8.58 -17.49 23.99
C ASN A 164 7.91 -17.38 25.36
N LEU A 165 6.58 -17.24 25.41
CA LEU A 165 5.78 -17.29 26.63
C LEU A 165 5.41 -18.72 27.06
N ASN A 166 5.84 -19.76 26.31
CA ASN A 166 5.53 -21.17 26.57
C ASN A 166 4.03 -21.50 26.61
N ILE A 167 3.20 -20.73 25.89
CA ILE A 167 1.74 -20.93 25.84
C ILE A 167 1.28 -21.60 24.54
N LYS A 168 2.09 -21.56 23.47
CA LYS A 168 1.73 -22.12 22.16
C LYS A 168 1.22 -23.55 22.24
N SER A 169 1.91 -24.44 22.95
CA SER A 169 1.52 -25.85 23.09
C SER A 169 0.20 -26.04 23.85
N LEU A 170 -0.19 -25.08 24.69
CA LEU A 170 -1.40 -25.14 25.51
C LEU A 170 -2.65 -24.69 24.74
N ILE A 171 -2.47 -23.90 23.68
CA ILE A 171 -3.57 -23.30 22.90
C ILE A 171 -3.56 -23.70 21.43
N ASN A 172 -2.72 -24.67 21.04
CA ASN A 172 -2.51 -25.01 19.63
C ASN A 172 -3.80 -25.45 18.91
N ASP A 173 -4.70 -26.11 19.63
CA ASP A 173 -6.03 -26.53 19.15
C ASP A 173 -7.03 -25.36 19.05
N LYS A 174 -6.71 -24.19 19.61
CA LYS A 174 -7.51 -22.97 19.56
C LYS A 174 -7.07 -22.01 18.44
N LEU A 175 -5.91 -22.23 17.83
CA LEU A 175 -5.37 -21.33 16.81
C LEU A 175 -6.20 -21.43 15.52
N VAL A 176 -6.62 -20.27 15.00
CA VAL A 176 -7.25 -20.17 13.68
C VAL A 176 -6.44 -19.22 12.80
N PHE A 177 -6.10 -19.67 11.61
CA PHE A 177 -5.15 -18.98 10.72
C PHE A 177 -5.87 -18.19 9.64
N ALA A 178 -5.64 -16.88 9.64
CA ALA A 178 -6.16 -15.95 8.65
C ALA A 178 -5.15 -15.71 7.52
N LYS A 179 -5.64 -15.34 6.33
CA LYS A 179 -4.78 -15.06 5.16
C LYS A 179 -3.96 -13.78 5.29
N ASP A 180 -4.40 -12.84 6.14
CA ASP A 180 -3.74 -11.59 6.47
C ASP A 180 -4.24 -11.01 7.81
N VAL A 181 -3.60 -9.93 8.28
CA VAL A 181 -3.91 -9.32 9.57
C VAL A 181 -5.26 -8.57 9.59
N LYS A 182 -5.77 -8.12 8.45
CA LYS A 182 -7.09 -7.47 8.36
C LYS A 182 -8.21 -8.50 8.51
N GLU A 183 -7.99 -9.72 8.04
CA GLU A 183 -8.93 -10.82 8.27
C GLU A 183 -8.95 -11.26 9.75
N VAL A 184 -7.79 -11.26 10.45
CA VAL A 184 -7.75 -11.44 11.92
C VAL A 184 -8.62 -10.38 12.61
N LEU A 185 -8.41 -9.10 12.28
CA LEU A 185 -9.19 -8.00 12.84
C LEU A 185 -10.70 -8.19 12.61
N ALA A 186 -11.09 -8.56 11.38
CA ALA A 186 -12.48 -8.77 11.01
C ALA A 186 -13.12 -9.94 11.78
N TRP A 187 -12.40 -11.05 11.99
CA TRP A 187 -12.88 -12.18 12.78
C TRP A 187 -13.08 -11.83 14.25
N THR A 188 -12.17 -11.04 14.84
CA THR A 188 -12.35 -10.55 16.21
C THR A 188 -13.52 -9.56 16.32
N GLN A 189 -13.68 -8.67 15.35
CA GLN A 189 -14.81 -7.71 15.31
C GLN A 189 -16.16 -8.43 15.25
N SER A 190 -16.27 -9.41 14.36
CA SER A 190 -17.49 -10.21 14.15
C SER A 190 -17.73 -11.27 15.21
N LYS A 191 -16.85 -11.40 16.21
CA LYS A 191 -16.91 -12.43 17.27
C LYS A 191 -16.80 -13.87 16.74
N ASN A 192 -16.27 -14.05 15.52
CA ASN A 192 -15.92 -15.36 14.98
C ASN A 192 -14.68 -15.96 15.66
N ALA A 193 -13.81 -15.09 16.20
CA ALA A 193 -12.79 -15.46 17.17
C ALA A 193 -12.88 -14.55 18.40
N GLU A 194 -12.67 -15.10 19.60
CA GLU A 194 -12.78 -14.29 20.83
C GLU A 194 -11.64 -13.28 20.98
N VAL A 195 -10.46 -13.62 20.44
CA VAL A 195 -9.29 -12.75 20.42
C VAL A 195 -8.55 -12.84 19.09
N GLY A 196 -7.68 -11.87 18.83
CA GLY A 196 -6.73 -11.97 17.74
C GLY A 196 -5.43 -11.20 18.01
N PHE A 197 -4.35 -11.62 17.37
CA PHE A 197 -3.10 -10.87 17.34
C PHE A 197 -3.03 -10.02 16.06
N VAL A 198 -2.98 -8.70 16.23
CA VAL A 198 -2.88 -7.72 15.14
C VAL A 198 -1.81 -6.70 15.45
N TYR A 199 -1.53 -5.78 14.53
CA TYR A 199 -0.67 -4.64 14.84
C TYR A 199 -1.45 -3.54 15.56
N TYR A 200 -0.76 -2.73 16.36
CA TYR A 200 -1.35 -1.57 17.03
C TYR A 200 -2.09 -0.65 16.05
N SER A 201 -1.48 -0.39 14.89
CA SER A 201 -2.09 0.41 13.80
C SER A 201 -3.41 -0.16 13.28
N ASP A 202 -3.61 -1.48 13.31
CA ASP A 202 -4.86 -2.12 12.89
C ASP A 202 -6.00 -1.89 13.88
N ALA A 203 -5.66 -1.76 15.16
CA ALA A 203 -6.62 -1.61 16.24
C ALA A 203 -6.94 -0.14 16.60
N LEU A 204 -6.03 0.79 16.32
CA LEU A 204 -6.05 2.18 16.78
C LEU A 204 -7.40 2.89 16.61
N ASN A 205 -8.04 2.73 15.44
CA ASN A 205 -9.27 3.44 15.08
C ASN A 205 -10.52 2.53 15.05
N SER A 206 -10.42 1.31 15.58
CA SER A 206 -11.52 0.36 15.57
C SER A 206 -12.51 0.63 16.71
N LYS A 207 -13.80 0.85 16.38
CA LYS A 207 -14.85 1.14 17.37
C LYS A 207 -15.35 -0.08 18.14
N ASP A 208 -15.17 -1.27 17.57
CA ASP A 208 -15.72 -2.52 18.10
C ASP A 208 -14.66 -3.42 18.75
N ILE A 209 -13.41 -2.97 18.75
CA ILE A 209 -12.27 -3.67 19.32
C ILE A 209 -11.69 -2.86 20.47
N LYS A 210 -11.15 -3.58 21.45
CA LYS A 210 -10.22 -3.01 22.42
C LYS A 210 -8.92 -3.81 22.42
N ILE A 211 -7.82 -3.10 22.59
CA ILE A 211 -6.51 -3.69 22.88
C ILE A 211 -6.54 -4.11 24.34
N ILE A 212 -6.26 -5.39 24.61
CA ILE A 212 -6.21 -5.93 25.97
C ILE A 212 -4.79 -6.11 26.47
N GLU A 213 -3.83 -6.26 25.55
CA GLU A 213 -2.42 -6.33 25.90
C GLU A 213 -1.56 -5.92 24.69
N THR A 214 -0.51 -5.14 24.94
CA THR A 214 0.60 -4.97 24.00
C THR A 214 1.67 -5.98 24.36
N THR A 215 2.14 -6.77 23.39
CA THR A 215 3.14 -7.80 23.66
C THR A 215 4.46 -7.17 24.05
N LYS A 216 5.23 -7.84 24.92
CA LYS A 216 6.54 -7.32 25.34
C LYS A 216 7.53 -7.42 24.18
N GLU A 217 8.34 -6.38 23.99
CA GLU A 217 9.29 -6.30 22.86
C GLU A 217 10.31 -7.45 22.85
N ASP A 218 10.62 -8.07 23.99
CA ASP A 218 11.55 -9.21 24.10
C ASP A 218 10.90 -10.57 23.76
N THR A 219 9.60 -10.61 23.51
CA THR A 219 8.86 -11.84 23.18
C THR A 219 8.76 -12.11 21.68
N HIS A 220 9.20 -11.18 20.83
CA HIS A 220 9.26 -11.36 19.39
C HIS A 220 10.38 -10.53 18.77
N SER A 221 10.73 -10.85 17.53
CA SER A 221 11.66 -10.04 16.73
C SER A 221 11.09 -8.63 16.48
N PRO A 222 11.93 -7.60 16.29
CA PRO A 222 11.44 -6.25 16.00
C PRO A 222 10.53 -6.20 14.77
N ILE A 223 9.38 -5.55 14.92
CA ILE A 223 8.39 -5.42 13.85
C ILE A 223 8.76 -4.20 13.02
N ILE A 224 9.46 -4.46 11.92
CA ILE A 224 9.93 -3.43 10.99
C ILE A 224 9.27 -3.65 9.63
N TYR A 225 8.80 -2.54 9.06
CA TYR A 225 8.24 -2.49 7.72
C TYR A 225 9.31 -1.97 6.77
N PRO A 226 10.00 -2.83 6.00
CA PRO A 226 10.91 -2.36 4.98
C PRO A 226 10.15 -1.94 3.71
N ILE A 227 10.73 -0.98 3.00
CA ILE A 227 10.34 -0.54 1.66
C ILE A 227 11.51 -0.77 0.71
N ALA A 228 11.21 -1.09 -0.55
CA ALA A 228 12.17 -1.10 -1.65
C ALA A 228 11.49 -0.91 -3.00
N VAL A 229 12.25 -0.41 -3.98
CA VAL A 229 11.86 -0.37 -5.38
C VAL A 229 12.22 -1.70 -6.04
N ILE A 230 11.30 -2.26 -6.82
CA ILE A 230 11.51 -3.52 -7.52
C ILE A 230 12.31 -3.28 -8.80
N LYS A 231 13.31 -4.13 -9.05
CA LYS A 231 14.29 -3.99 -10.14
C LYS A 231 13.66 -4.01 -11.53
N ASP A 232 12.59 -4.78 -11.70
CA ASP A 232 11.86 -4.91 -12.96
C ASP A 232 10.86 -3.77 -13.20
N SER A 233 10.78 -2.79 -12.29
CA SER A 233 9.97 -1.59 -12.48
C SER A 233 10.37 -0.87 -13.77
N LYS A 234 9.36 -0.41 -14.51
CA LYS A 234 9.56 0.48 -15.66
C LYS A 234 9.56 1.95 -15.27
N GLU A 235 9.20 2.24 -14.03
CA GLU A 235 8.97 3.58 -13.49
C GLU A 235 9.91 3.85 -12.30
N VAL A 236 11.16 3.34 -12.35
CA VAL A 236 12.12 3.37 -11.23
C VAL A 236 12.29 4.76 -10.63
N ASP A 237 12.38 5.80 -11.45
CA ASP A 237 12.57 7.17 -10.96
C ASP A 237 11.34 7.69 -10.19
N GLU A 238 10.13 7.37 -10.65
CA GLU A 238 8.89 7.73 -9.96
C GLU A 238 8.68 6.88 -8.70
N ALA A 239 9.07 5.60 -8.75
CA ALA A 239 9.05 4.69 -7.60
C ALA A 239 9.98 5.18 -6.48
N LYS A 240 11.20 5.65 -6.82
CA LYS A 240 12.14 6.26 -5.87
C LYS A 240 11.60 7.54 -5.26
N LYS A 241 10.97 8.42 -6.06
CA LYS A 241 10.33 9.64 -5.51
C LYS A 241 9.22 9.30 -4.51
N PHE A 242 8.45 8.25 -4.78
CA PHE A 242 7.43 7.79 -3.86
C PHE A 242 8.03 7.20 -2.56
N GLU A 243 9.10 6.41 -2.67
CA GLU A 243 9.87 5.93 -1.52
C GLU A 243 10.41 7.10 -0.68
N GLU A 244 11.04 8.08 -1.32
CA GLU A 244 11.56 9.30 -0.68
C GLU A 244 10.46 10.10 0.01
N PHE A 245 9.28 10.21 -0.60
CA PHE A 245 8.12 10.84 0.02
C PHE A 245 7.69 10.12 1.30
N LEU A 246 7.60 8.79 1.29
CA LEU A 246 7.25 8.00 2.47
C LEU A 246 8.30 8.14 3.60
N LEU A 247 9.55 8.35 3.24
CA LEU A 247 10.66 8.58 4.19
C LEU A 247 10.79 10.04 4.64
N SER A 248 10.11 10.98 3.98
CA SER A 248 10.10 12.40 4.33
C SER A 248 9.29 12.69 5.59
N ASP A 249 9.50 13.86 6.21
CA ASP A 249 8.73 14.28 7.39
C ASP A 249 7.22 14.24 7.14
N LYS A 250 6.77 14.72 5.97
CA LYS A 250 5.34 14.70 5.59
C LYS A 250 4.78 13.28 5.50
N GLY A 251 5.53 12.34 4.91
CA GLY A 251 5.12 10.93 4.82
C GLY A 251 5.11 10.24 6.19
N GLN A 252 6.13 10.50 7.00
CA GLN A 252 6.26 9.96 8.34
C GLN A 252 5.19 10.51 9.29
N ASP A 253 4.81 11.78 9.19
CA ASP A 253 3.72 12.38 9.96
C ASP A 253 2.39 11.68 9.66
N VAL A 254 2.09 11.43 8.38
CA VAL A 254 0.91 10.65 8.00
C VAL A 254 0.97 9.26 8.61
N LEU A 255 2.07 8.51 8.44
CA LEU A 255 2.19 7.16 8.99
C LEU A 255 2.04 7.15 10.53
N LYS A 256 2.57 8.16 11.22
CA LYS A 256 2.45 8.33 12.66
C LYS A 256 1.00 8.54 13.11
N ASP A 257 0.20 9.31 12.36
CA ASP A 257 -1.23 9.51 12.65
C ASP A 257 -2.02 8.18 12.58
N PHE A 258 -1.50 7.18 11.88
CA PHE A 258 -2.07 5.82 11.83
C PHE A 258 -1.41 4.83 12.80
N GLY A 259 -0.62 5.31 13.76
CA GLY A 259 -0.05 4.49 14.85
C GLY A 259 1.26 3.80 14.52
N TYR A 260 1.90 4.12 13.39
CA TYR A 260 3.24 3.63 13.08
C TYR A 260 4.30 4.44 13.81
N LYS A 261 5.41 3.79 14.17
CA LYS A 261 6.57 4.43 14.82
C LYS A 261 7.68 4.66 13.80
N ASN A 262 8.47 5.71 13.98
CA ASN A 262 9.63 5.94 13.13
C ASN A 262 10.63 4.78 13.27
N SER A 263 11.27 4.40 12.17
CA SER A 263 12.31 3.37 12.15
C SER A 263 13.67 3.85 12.69
N LYS A 264 13.93 5.16 12.60
CA LYS A 264 15.14 5.84 13.08
C LYS A 264 15.11 6.10 14.58
#